data_AF-W6QY25-F1
#
_entry.id   AF-W6QY25-F1
#
_cell.length_a   1.000
_cell.length_b   1.000
_cell.length_c   1.000
_cell.angle_alpha   90.00
_cell.angle_beta   90.00
_cell.angle_gamma   90.00
#
_symmetry.space_group_name_H-M   'P 1'
#
loop_
_entity.id
_entity.type
_entity.pdbx_description
1 polymer ?
#
loop_
_entity_poly.entity_id
_entity_poly.type
_entity_poly.pdbx_seq_one_letter_code
_entity_poly.pdbx_strand_id
1 'polypeptide(L)'
;MSAPKGPITKFPAEGLRHARRFITTHNKEGKGVFAVDDDGDHHRIMVDGLAVANIIYSTSGNPVDMNDDNDLVYARDNEVRRFAGQINLFV
;
A
#
# COMPACT_ATOMS: atom_id res chain seq x y z
N MET A 1 0.85 -23.98 -9.83
CA MET A 1 1.87 -23.16 -9.14
C MET A 1 2.43 -23.98 -7.99
N SER A 2 3.74 -23.93 -7.72
CA SER A 2 4.32 -24.59 -6.54
C SER A 2 3.83 -23.91 -5.26
N ALA A 3 3.60 -24.68 -4.20
CA ALA A 3 3.26 -24.13 -2.89
C ALA A 3 4.37 -23.17 -2.40
N PRO A 4 4.04 -22.12 -1.62
CA PRO A 4 5.04 -21.29 -0.95
C PRO A 4 5.98 -22.18 -0.13
N LYS A 5 7.29 -21.89 -0.17
CA LYS A 5 8.29 -22.64 0.62
C LYS A 5 8.32 -22.17 2.07
N GLY A 6 8.02 -20.90 2.31
CA GLY A 6 7.95 -20.31 3.63
C GLY A 6 6.55 -20.35 4.25
N PRO A 7 6.45 -20.04 5.56
CA PRO A 7 5.21 -20.19 6.33
C PRO A 7 4.16 -19.10 6.03
N ILE A 8 4.52 -18.01 5.35
CA ILE A 8 3.62 -16.90 5.07
C ILE A 8 2.80 -17.19 3.82
N THR A 9 1.48 -17.29 4.00
CA THR A 9 0.52 -17.63 2.92
C THR A 9 -0.58 -16.58 2.70
N LYS A 10 -0.62 -15.51 3.50
CA LYS A 10 -1.57 -14.40 3.38
C LYS A 10 -0.96 -13.10 3.92
N PHE A 11 -1.61 -11.99 3.62
CA PHE A 11 -1.37 -10.69 4.27
C PHE A 11 -2.60 -10.31 5.12
N PRO A 12 -2.40 -9.80 6.35
CA PRO A 12 -1.16 -9.83 7.12
C PRO A 12 -0.73 -11.28 7.42
N ALA A 13 0.54 -11.51 7.74
CA ALA A 13 1.00 -12.85 8.12
C ALA A 13 0.25 -13.35 9.38
N GLU A 14 0.17 -14.67 9.55
CA GLU A 14 -0.50 -15.30 10.69
C GLU A 14 0.01 -14.71 12.03
N GLY A 15 -0.91 -14.29 12.89
CA GLY A 15 -0.57 -13.70 14.19
C GLY A 15 -0.18 -12.21 14.17
N LEU A 16 -0.06 -11.58 13.00
CA LEU A 16 0.17 -10.14 12.89
C LEU A 16 -1.16 -9.37 12.82
N ARG A 17 -1.12 -8.14 13.36
CA ARG A 17 -2.24 -7.19 13.24
C ARG A 17 -2.33 -6.65 11.81
N HIS A 18 -3.55 -6.41 11.36
CA HIS A 18 -3.85 -5.65 10.15
C HIS A 18 -3.18 -4.27 10.15
N ALA A 19 -2.55 -3.93 9.03
CA ALA A 19 -1.94 -2.62 8.78
C ALA A 19 -3.02 -1.61 8.34
N ARG A 20 -3.96 -1.33 9.25
CA ARG A 20 -5.10 -0.45 8.97
C ARG A 20 -4.62 0.95 8.62
N ARG A 21 -4.92 1.39 7.41
CA ARG A 21 -4.60 2.68 6.81
C ARG A 21 -5.84 3.56 6.81
N PHE A 22 -5.67 4.79 7.31
CA PHE A 22 -6.67 5.84 7.18
C PHE A 22 -6.10 6.95 6.30
N ILE A 23 -6.84 7.35 5.27
CA ILE A 23 -6.47 8.47 4.41
C ILE A 23 -7.49 9.60 4.58
N THR A 24 -7.00 10.83 4.71
CA THR A 24 -7.82 12.03 4.78
C THR A 24 -7.78 12.81 3.46
N THR A 25 -8.88 13.49 3.14
CA THR A 25 -8.98 14.45 2.02
C THR A 25 -9.83 15.66 2.45
N HIS A 26 -10.05 16.60 1.54
CA HIS A 26 -11.02 17.68 1.71
C HIS A 26 -12.30 17.38 0.92
N ASN A 27 -13.45 17.51 1.56
CA ASN A 27 -14.72 17.45 0.85
C ASN A 27 -14.97 18.72 0.02
N LYS A 28 -16.10 18.79 -0.69
CA LYS A 28 -16.49 19.95 -1.52
C LYS A 28 -16.63 21.29 -0.77
N GLU A 29 -16.73 21.26 0.56
CA GLU A 29 -16.77 22.45 1.42
C GLU A 29 -15.38 22.86 1.93
N GLY A 30 -14.32 22.15 1.54
CA GLY A 30 -12.96 22.36 2.03
C GLY A 30 -12.72 21.81 3.44
N LYS A 31 -13.61 20.95 3.98
CA LYS A 31 -13.44 20.34 5.30
C LYS A 31 -12.66 19.03 5.21
N GLY A 32 -11.73 18.81 6.14
CA GLY A 32 -11.04 17.54 6.29
C GLY A 32 -12.01 16.39 6.63
N VAL A 33 -11.95 15.31 5.86
CA VAL A 33 -12.76 14.09 6.04
C VAL A 33 -11.90 12.85 5.85
N PHE A 34 -12.34 11.70 6.36
CA PHE A 34 -11.74 10.39 6.04
C PHE A 34 -12.27 9.90 4.70
N ALA A 35 -11.36 9.60 3.78
CA ALA A 35 -11.65 9.06 2.45
C ALA A 35 -11.56 7.53 2.41
N VAL A 36 -10.57 6.97 3.12
CA VAL A 36 -10.22 5.55 3.05
C VAL A 36 -9.97 5.00 4.46
N ASP A 37 -10.39 3.76 4.66
CA ASP A 37 -10.21 2.94 5.86
C ASP A 37 -10.04 1.48 5.39
N ASP A 38 -8.80 1.05 5.16
CA ASP A 38 -8.45 -0.23 4.55
C ASP A 38 -7.10 -0.78 5.05
N ASP A 39 -6.57 -1.82 4.39
CA ASP A 39 -5.25 -2.39 4.68
C ASP A 39 -4.17 -2.01 3.64
N GLY A 40 -4.45 -0.98 2.83
CA GLY A 40 -3.65 -0.61 1.67
C GLY A 40 -3.96 -1.46 0.42
N ASP A 41 -3.90 -0.82 -0.74
CA ASP A 41 -4.18 -1.48 -2.03
C ASP A 41 -3.06 -2.45 -2.47
N HIS A 42 -1.86 -2.25 -1.93
CA HIS A 42 -0.64 -2.89 -2.41
C HIS A 42 0.00 -3.73 -1.31
N HIS A 43 -0.38 -4.99 -1.24
CA HIS A 43 0.25 -5.97 -0.36
C HIS A 43 0.51 -7.29 -1.07
N ARG A 44 1.63 -7.94 -0.74
CA ARG A 44 2.01 -9.20 -1.39
C ARG A 44 2.90 -10.06 -0.51
N ILE A 45 2.79 -11.37 -0.72
CA ILE A 45 3.75 -12.34 -0.19
C ILE A 45 5.02 -12.26 -1.06
N MET A 46 6.17 -12.27 -0.41
CA MET A 46 7.48 -12.15 -1.04
C MET A 46 8.39 -13.30 -0.61
N VAL A 47 9.52 -13.45 -1.32
CA VAL A 47 10.61 -14.39 -0.97
C VAL A 47 10.08 -15.81 -0.75
N ASP A 48 9.29 -16.33 -1.70
CA ASP A 48 8.67 -17.66 -1.63
C ASP A 48 7.90 -17.96 -0.33
N GLY A 49 7.28 -16.96 0.31
CA GLY A 49 6.55 -17.13 1.57
C GLY A 49 7.37 -16.91 2.83
N LEU A 50 8.57 -16.33 2.71
CA LEU A 50 9.42 -15.95 3.84
C LEU A 50 9.25 -14.48 4.25
N ALA A 51 8.57 -13.68 3.44
CA ALA A 51 8.26 -12.28 3.76
C ALA A 51 6.86 -11.90 3.26
N VAL A 52 6.31 -10.83 3.82
CA VAL A 52 5.17 -10.10 3.29
C VAL A 52 5.52 -8.62 3.27
N ALA A 53 5.04 -7.89 2.28
CA ALA A 53 5.27 -6.46 2.18
C ALA A 53 3.96 -5.74 1.91
N ASN A 54 3.87 -4.49 2.38
CA ASN A 54 2.77 -3.59 2.14
C ASN A 54 3.29 -2.19 1.81
N ILE A 55 2.81 -1.61 0.72
CA ILE A 55 3.09 -0.22 0.35
C ILE A 55 1.87 0.58 0.81
N ILE A 56 2.03 1.30 1.92
CA ILE A 56 0.94 2.06 2.57
C ILE A 56 0.47 3.22 1.68
N TYR A 57 1.40 3.97 1.08
CA TYR A 57 1.08 5.11 0.21
C TYR A 57 2.24 5.43 -0.73
N SER A 58 1.95 6.02 -1.88
CA SER A 58 2.94 6.50 -2.84
C SER A 58 2.40 7.67 -3.63
N THR A 59 3.25 8.64 -3.96
CA THR A 59 2.87 9.81 -4.76
C THR A 59 3.48 9.70 -6.16
N SER A 60 2.86 10.38 -7.11
CA SER A 60 3.36 10.45 -8.49
C SER A 60 4.69 11.22 -8.59
N GLY A 61 4.97 12.10 -7.63
CA GLY A 61 6.20 12.87 -7.57
C GLY A 61 6.36 13.69 -6.29
N ASN A 62 7.27 14.67 -6.37
CA ASN A 62 7.50 15.70 -5.36
C ASN A 62 7.66 17.05 -6.10
N PRO A 63 6.80 18.05 -5.85
CA PRO A 63 5.77 18.11 -4.80
C PRO A 63 4.62 17.11 -5.00
N VAL A 64 3.97 16.78 -3.89
CA VAL A 64 2.75 15.96 -3.83
C VAL A 64 1.58 16.77 -4.42
N ASP A 65 0.74 16.13 -5.22
CA ASP A 65 -0.48 16.71 -5.78
C ASP A 65 -1.74 16.10 -5.15
N MET A 66 -2.28 16.82 -4.17
CA MET A 66 -3.53 16.45 -3.50
C MET A 66 -4.76 17.12 -4.11
N ASN A 67 -4.62 17.92 -5.18
CA ASN A 67 -5.77 18.55 -5.82
C ASN A 67 -6.59 17.49 -6.56
N ASP A 68 -7.92 17.60 -6.43
CA ASP A 68 -8.87 16.66 -7.04
C ASP A 68 -8.52 15.17 -6.77
N ASP A 69 -7.91 14.90 -5.61
CA ASP A 69 -7.44 13.58 -5.18
C ASP A 69 -6.42 12.91 -6.12
N ASN A 70 -5.66 13.67 -6.91
CA ASN A 70 -4.72 13.14 -7.91
C ASN A 70 -3.76 12.07 -7.36
N ASP A 71 -3.00 12.38 -6.31
CA ASP A 71 -2.09 11.40 -5.73
C ASP A 71 -2.82 10.29 -4.94
N LEU A 72 -4.06 10.51 -4.50
CA LEU A 72 -4.89 9.45 -3.90
C LEU A 72 -5.19 8.36 -4.92
N VAL A 73 -5.64 8.79 -6.11
CA VAL A 73 -5.93 7.92 -7.24
C VAL A 73 -4.64 7.25 -7.72
N TYR A 74 -3.54 8.00 -7.80
CA TYR A 74 -2.23 7.45 -8.16
C TYR A 74 -1.80 6.35 -7.19
N ALA A 75 -1.85 6.61 -5.88
CA ALA A 75 -1.45 5.67 -4.84
C ALA A 75 -2.25 4.36 -4.91
N ARG A 76 -3.56 4.46 -5.18
CA ARG A 76 -4.45 3.29 -5.32
C ARG A 76 -4.12 2.49 -6.59
N ASP A 77 -3.98 3.17 -7.71
CA ASP A 77 -3.91 2.52 -9.03
C ASP A 77 -2.49 2.09 -9.42
N ASN A 78 -1.45 2.63 -8.79
CA ASN A 78 -0.06 2.39 -9.15
C ASN A 78 0.72 1.77 -7.99
N GLU A 79 0.99 0.48 -8.11
CA GLU A 79 2.00 -0.17 -7.26
C GLU A 79 3.39 0.31 -7.72
N VAL A 80 4.01 1.21 -6.95
CA VAL A 80 5.29 1.81 -7.34
C VAL A 80 6.42 0.79 -7.22
N ARG A 81 6.64 0.06 -8.32
CA ARG A 81 7.74 -0.88 -8.50
C ARG A 81 8.86 -0.17 -9.26
N ARG A 82 9.68 0.64 -8.57
CA ARG A 82 10.91 1.11 -9.22
C ARG A 82 11.98 0.02 -9.22
N PHE A 83 12.14 -0.55 -10.41
CA PHE A 83 13.16 -1.44 -10.94
C PHE A 83 13.17 -2.89 -10.45
N ALA A 84 13.09 -3.80 -11.41
CA ALA A 84 13.44 -5.21 -11.27
C ALA A 84 14.84 -5.32 -10.65
N GLY A 85 14.91 -5.61 -9.35
CA GLY A 85 16.16 -5.78 -8.62
C GLY A 85 16.26 -5.08 -7.27
N GLN A 86 15.40 -4.10 -6.95
CA GLN A 86 15.36 -3.48 -5.62
C GLN A 86 14.07 -3.83 -4.87
N ILE A 87 14.23 -4.64 -3.81
CA ILE A 87 13.20 -4.83 -2.79
C ILE A 87 13.17 -3.54 -1.98
N ASN A 88 12.13 -2.74 -2.18
CA ASN A 88 11.79 -1.75 -1.16
C ASN A 88 11.07 -2.49 -0.04
N LEU A 89 11.75 -2.64 1.10
CA LEU A 89 11.13 -2.99 2.37
C LEU A 89 10.39 -1.74 2.84
N PHE A 90 9.09 -1.69 2.55
CA PHE A 90 8.17 -0.85 3.30
C PHE A 90 7.56 -1.74 4.39
N VAL A 91 7.54 -1.18 5.61
CA VAL A 91 7.54 -1.83 6.93
C VAL A 91 6.64 -3.06 7.07
#